data_AF-A0A6M9PYU4-F1
#
_entry.id   AF-A0A6M9PYU4-F1
#
_cell.length_a   1.000
_cell.length_b   1.000
_cell.length_c   1.000
_cell.angle_alpha   90.00
_cell.angle_beta   90.00
_cell.angle_gamma   90.00
#
_symmetry.space_group_name_H-M   'P 1'
#
loop_
_entity.id
_entity.type
_entity.pdbx_description
1 polymer ?
#
loop_
_entity_poly.entity_id
_entity_poly.type
_entity_poly.pdbx_seq_one_letter_code
_entity_poly.pdbx_strand_id
1 'polypeptide(L)'
;MLIWFVIIYWVVSVGIGLWAALRVKNTADFAAAGHSLPMPIVTATVFATWFGSETVLGIPATFLKEGLGGVVSDPFGSSLCLILVGLFFARHLYNRRMLTIGDFFREKYGRTVEVLVTLCIVVSYLGWVAAQIKALGLVFSVVSEGSISQTGGMMIGAASVLIYTLFGGMWSVAITDFIQMIIIVIGMLYIGGEMTAQTGGISVVIEHAAAAGQFSNFWPDMNLASILGFIAALCTMMLGSIPQQDVFQRITSSKNVNIAVNAAILGGVLYFIFAFVPMYLAYSATLISPDLVKQYLTTDPQMILPKLILNHVPLIAQVMFFGALLSAIKSCASATLLAPSVTFAENIVRGFFKHLSDHALLKIMRITVLCFAVVVTFFAVNSELSIFKMVESAYKVTLVAAFVPLAFGVYWSKANSLGGLLAVVGGLTIWISCEILAPNAIMPPQLAGLLASIAGMILGSLVPKDELKAV
;
A
#
# COMPACT_ATOMS: atom_id res chain seq x y z
N MET A 1 20.51 -24.76 -0.83
CA MET A 1 19.25 -25.56 -0.91
C MET A 1 17.99 -24.68 -0.84
N LEU A 2 17.91 -23.71 0.07
CA LEU A 2 16.77 -22.78 0.21
C LEU A 2 16.36 -22.08 -1.11
N ILE A 3 17.34 -21.56 -1.86
CA ILE A 3 17.08 -20.85 -3.11
C ILE A 3 16.25 -21.66 -4.12
N TRP A 4 16.42 -22.99 -4.17
CA TRP A 4 15.65 -23.85 -5.07
C TRP A 4 14.18 -23.95 -4.68
N PHE A 5 13.89 -24.05 -3.37
CA PHE A 5 12.51 -24.01 -2.88
C PHE A 5 11.86 -22.66 -3.16
N VAL A 6 12.61 -21.56 -2.99
CA VAL A 6 12.16 -20.22 -3.35
C VAL A 6 11.85 -20.12 -4.84
N ILE A 7 12.73 -20.63 -5.71
CA ILE A 7 12.51 -20.64 -7.17
C ILE A 7 11.26 -21.46 -7.52
N ILE A 8 11.10 -22.65 -6.96
CA ILE A 8 9.92 -23.50 -7.20
C ILE A 8 8.64 -22.78 -6.77
N TYR A 9 8.62 -22.24 -5.55
CA TYR A 9 7.50 -21.44 -5.06
C TYR A 9 7.20 -20.27 -6.01
N TRP A 10 8.24 -19.54 -6.44
CA TRP A 10 8.12 -18.39 -7.32
C TRP A 10 7.51 -18.77 -8.67
N VAL A 11 8.02 -19.82 -9.31
CA VAL A 11 7.53 -20.31 -10.61
C VAL A 11 6.09 -20.80 -10.51
N VAL A 12 5.76 -21.60 -9.49
CA VAL A 12 4.39 -22.09 -9.27
C VAL A 12 3.43 -20.92 -9.07
N SER A 13 3.81 -19.96 -8.22
CA SER A 13 3.00 -18.77 -7.95
C SER A 13 2.79 -17.92 -9.20
N VAL A 14 3.82 -17.76 -10.05
CA VAL A 14 3.68 -17.05 -11.35
C VAL A 14 2.78 -17.84 -12.30
N GLY A 15 2.92 -19.16 -12.36
CA GLY A 15 2.08 -20.05 -13.17
C GLY A 15 0.61 -19.95 -12.82
N ILE A 16 0.26 -19.89 -11.52
CA ILE A 16 -1.12 -19.70 -11.06
C ILE A 16 -1.68 -18.37 -11.53
N GLY A 17 -0.90 -17.28 -11.44
CA GLY A 17 -1.32 -15.97 -11.92
C GLY A 17 -1.57 -15.96 -13.44
N LEU A 18 -0.67 -16.56 -14.22
CA LEU A 18 -0.82 -16.69 -15.67
C LEU A 18 -2.01 -17.58 -16.06
N TRP A 19 -2.29 -18.63 -15.31
CA TRP A 19 -3.50 -19.44 -15.52
C TRP A 19 -4.77 -18.63 -15.23
N ALA A 20 -4.80 -17.86 -14.14
CA ALA A 20 -5.93 -16.98 -13.82
C ALA A 20 -6.11 -15.87 -14.87
N ALA A 21 -5.02 -15.43 -15.51
CA ALA A 21 -5.04 -14.45 -16.60
C ALA A 21 -5.88 -14.86 -17.81
N LEU A 22 -6.08 -16.17 -18.03
CA LEU A 22 -6.94 -16.69 -19.11
C LEU A 22 -8.41 -16.25 -18.96
N ARG A 23 -8.81 -15.74 -17.79
CA ARG A 23 -10.16 -15.21 -17.53
C ARG A 23 -10.34 -13.75 -17.94
N VAL A 24 -9.27 -13.03 -18.24
CA VAL A 24 -9.36 -11.60 -18.60
C VAL A 24 -9.64 -11.44 -20.09
N LYS A 25 -10.84 -10.96 -20.42
CA LYS A 25 -11.27 -10.77 -21.82
C LYS A 25 -11.53 -9.31 -22.19
N ASN A 26 -11.87 -8.47 -21.23
CA ASN A 26 -12.27 -7.09 -21.43
C ASN A 26 -11.72 -6.18 -20.30
N THR A 27 -11.99 -4.88 -20.39
CA THR A 27 -11.50 -3.90 -19.40
C THR A 27 -12.11 -4.10 -18.01
N ALA A 28 -13.38 -4.51 -17.90
CA ALA A 28 -14.03 -4.77 -16.61
C ALA A 28 -13.43 -5.98 -15.88
N ASP A 29 -13.04 -7.03 -16.61
CA ASP A 29 -12.29 -8.16 -16.06
C ASP A 29 -10.90 -7.72 -15.57
N PHE A 30 -10.21 -6.91 -16.37
CA PHE A 30 -8.85 -6.46 -16.06
C PHE A 30 -8.82 -5.50 -14.86
N ALA A 31 -9.76 -4.57 -14.78
CA ALA A 31 -9.79 -3.54 -13.74
C ALA A 31 -10.51 -3.99 -12.46
N ALA A 32 -11.56 -4.79 -12.58
CA ALA A 32 -12.48 -5.07 -11.47
C ALA A 32 -12.91 -6.55 -11.38
N ALA A 33 -12.30 -7.48 -12.11
CA ALA A 33 -12.68 -8.90 -12.12
C ALA A 33 -14.19 -9.12 -12.39
N GLY A 34 -14.76 -8.27 -13.24
CA GLY A 34 -16.16 -8.34 -13.64
C GLY A 34 -17.17 -8.14 -12.49
N HIS A 35 -16.78 -7.47 -11.39
CA HIS A 35 -17.66 -7.21 -10.24
C HIS A 35 -18.28 -8.49 -9.64
N SER A 36 -17.50 -9.58 -9.60
CA SER A 36 -18.04 -10.93 -9.35
C SER A 36 -17.40 -11.64 -8.16
N LEU A 37 -16.45 -11.00 -7.48
CA LEU A 37 -15.66 -11.68 -6.45
C LEU A 37 -16.47 -11.94 -5.18
N PRO A 38 -16.42 -13.17 -4.63
CA PRO A 38 -17.06 -13.53 -3.38
C PRO A 38 -16.26 -13.02 -2.17
N MET A 39 -16.93 -12.96 -1.02
CA MET A 39 -16.39 -12.42 0.24
C MET A 39 -15.00 -12.94 0.62
N PRO A 40 -14.71 -14.26 0.67
CA PRO A 40 -13.38 -14.72 1.11
C PRO A 40 -12.26 -14.23 0.20
N ILE A 41 -12.52 -14.13 -1.11
CA ILE A 41 -11.54 -13.66 -2.09
C ILE A 41 -11.31 -12.16 -1.94
N VAL A 42 -12.36 -11.36 -1.79
CA VAL A 42 -12.21 -9.90 -1.59
C VAL A 42 -11.49 -9.61 -0.27
N THR A 43 -11.86 -10.27 0.83
CA THR A 43 -11.18 -10.12 2.12
C THR A 43 -9.70 -10.46 2.00
N ALA A 44 -9.36 -11.56 1.32
CA ALA A 44 -7.98 -11.96 1.11
C ALA A 44 -7.22 -10.97 0.22
N THR A 45 -7.87 -10.42 -0.80
CA THR A 45 -7.29 -9.39 -1.68
C THR A 45 -7.01 -8.11 -0.91
N VAL A 46 -7.94 -7.66 -0.05
CA VAL A 46 -7.75 -6.49 0.82
C VAL A 46 -6.57 -6.74 1.77
N PHE A 47 -6.56 -7.88 2.45
CA PHE A 47 -5.48 -8.24 3.37
C PHE A 47 -4.12 -8.33 2.65
N ALA A 48 -4.01 -9.14 1.60
CA ALA A 48 -2.74 -9.46 0.95
C ALA A 48 -2.15 -8.27 0.19
N THR A 49 -2.98 -7.42 -0.40
CA THR A 49 -2.52 -6.17 -1.05
C THR A 49 -1.82 -5.25 -0.05
N TRP A 50 -2.32 -5.18 1.18
CA TRP A 50 -1.82 -4.29 2.22
C TRP A 50 -0.74 -4.92 3.09
N PHE A 51 -0.76 -6.24 3.25
CA PHE A 51 0.27 -7.02 3.92
C PHE A 51 1.49 -7.22 2.99
N GLY A 52 2.16 -6.12 2.65
CA GLY A 52 3.28 -6.09 1.71
C GLY A 52 4.66 -6.10 2.38
N SER A 53 5.69 -5.67 1.62
CA SER A 53 7.06 -5.53 2.11
C SER A 53 7.20 -4.61 3.33
N GLU A 54 6.41 -3.54 3.38
CA GLU A 54 6.36 -2.62 4.51
C GLU A 54 6.00 -3.36 5.78
N THR A 55 4.88 -4.09 5.80
CA THR A 55 4.41 -4.80 6.99
C THR A 55 5.40 -5.85 7.49
N VAL A 56 6.09 -6.55 6.55
CA VAL A 56 6.98 -7.66 6.92
C VAL A 56 8.42 -7.22 7.20
N LEU A 57 8.92 -6.17 6.55
CA LEU A 57 10.31 -5.72 6.66
C LEU A 57 10.45 -4.27 7.15
N GLY A 58 9.55 -3.38 6.73
CA GLY A 58 9.57 -1.96 7.07
C GLY A 58 9.14 -1.68 8.52
N ILE A 59 7.90 -2.03 8.89
CA ILE A 59 7.36 -1.83 10.24
C ILE A 59 8.29 -2.45 11.30
N PRO A 60 8.76 -3.71 11.15
CA PRO A 60 9.57 -4.33 12.21
C PRO A 60 10.94 -3.64 12.36
N ALA A 61 11.52 -3.17 11.25
CA ALA A 61 12.75 -2.38 11.25
C ALA A 61 12.57 -1.02 11.95
N THR A 62 11.45 -0.33 11.69
CA THR A 62 11.10 0.93 12.35
C THR A 62 10.81 0.71 13.83
N PHE A 63 10.05 -0.33 14.19
CA PHE A 63 9.74 -0.69 15.57
C PHE A 63 11.02 -0.94 16.39
N LEU A 64 11.99 -1.70 15.86
CA LEU A 64 13.27 -1.92 16.55
C LEU A 64 14.05 -0.63 16.87
N LYS A 65 13.88 0.42 16.05
CA LYS A 65 14.56 1.72 16.22
C LYS A 65 13.79 2.70 17.08
N GLU A 66 12.48 2.77 16.86
CA GLU A 66 11.63 3.88 17.25
C GLU A 66 10.46 3.42 18.14
N GLY A 67 10.39 2.14 18.50
CA GLY A 67 9.29 1.58 19.29
C GLY A 67 7.92 1.74 18.62
N LEU A 68 6.87 1.65 19.42
CA LEU A 68 5.49 1.72 18.95
C LEU A 68 5.12 3.13 18.45
N GLY A 69 5.79 4.17 18.96
CA GLY A 69 5.63 5.55 18.50
C GLY A 69 6.08 5.79 17.05
N GLY A 70 7.07 5.04 16.55
CA GLY A 70 7.54 5.16 15.16
C GLY A 70 6.66 4.48 14.12
N VAL A 71 5.70 3.65 14.54
CA VAL A 71 4.86 2.81 13.67
C VAL A 71 3.37 3.20 13.77
N VAL A 72 3.10 4.47 14.11
CA VAL A 72 1.73 4.99 14.23
C VAL A 72 1.02 5.05 12.88
N SER A 73 1.74 5.34 11.80
CA SER A 73 1.19 5.34 10.44
C SER A 73 0.79 3.93 9.98
N ASP A 74 1.60 2.92 10.29
CA ASP A 74 1.34 1.51 9.95
C ASP A 74 1.85 0.59 11.08
N PRO A 75 1.00 -0.23 11.74
CA PRO A 75 -0.29 -0.76 11.26
C PRO A 75 -1.55 0.04 11.60
N PHE A 76 -1.47 1.04 12.48
CA PHE A 76 -2.66 1.69 13.03
C PHE A 76 -3.39 2.53 11.98
N GLY A 77 -2.69 3.42 11.27
CA GLY A 77 -3.30 4.23 10.22
C GLY A 77 -3.85 3.38 9.06
N SER A 78 -3.05 2.47 8.52
CA SER A 78 -3.43 1.58 7.41
C SER A 78 -4.67 0.72 7.71
N SER A 79 -4.72 0.08 8.87
CA SER A 79 -5.89 -0.72 9.27
C SER A 79 -7.14 0.14 9.42
N LEU A 80 -7.02 1.32 10.05
CA LEU A 80 -8.10 2.27 10.19
C LEU A 80 -8.59 2.75 8.83
N CYS A 81 -7.71 2.99 7.85
CA CYS A 81 -8.13 3.31 6.48
C CYS A 81 -9.12 2.26 5.93
N LEU A 82 -8.73 0.98 5.97
CA LEU A 82 -9.56 -0.11 5.44
C LEU A 82 -10.90 -0.23 6.16
N ILE A 83 -10.91 -0.08 7.48
CA ILE A 83 -12.12 -0.11 8.30
C ILE A 83 -13.02 1.11 7.98
N LEU A 84 -12.46 2.31 7.93
CA LEU A 84 -13.19 3.54 7.61
C LEU A 84 -13.76 3.52 6.20
N VAL A 85 -13.02 3.00 5.23
CA VAL A 85 -13.52 2.77 3.87
C VAL A 85 -14.76 1.88 3.91
N GLY A 86 -14.69 0.74 4.58
CA GLY A 86 -15.83 -0.17 4.69
C GLY A 86 -17.04 0.49 5.35
N LEU A 87 -16.84 1.18 6.47
CA LEU A 87 -17.91 1.81 7.25
C LEU A 87 -18.58 2.99 6.53
N PHE A 88 -17.79 3.84 5.87
CA PHE A 88 -18.26 5.14 5.38
C PHE A 88 -18.36 5.17 3.85
N PHE A 89 -17.31 4.76 3.14
CA PHE A 89 -17.17 5.04 1.71
C PHE A 89 -17.66 3.90 0.80
N ALA A 90 -17.49 2.65 1.19
CA ALA A 90 -17.67 1.48 0.31
C ALA A 90 -19.08 1.41 -0.29
N ARG A 91 -20.12 1.64 0.51
CA ARG A 91 -21.51 1.64 0.02
C ARG A 91 -21.77 2.75 -1.00
N HIS A 92 -21.27 3.95 -0.76
CA HIS A 92 -21.46 5.10 -1.65
C HIS A 92 -20.76 4.89 -2.99
N LEU A 93 -19.52 4.40 -2.94
CA LEU A 93 -18.67 4.19 -4.10
C LEU A 93 -19.10 2.98 -4.93
N TYR A 94 -19.50 1.87 -4.28
CA TYR A 94 -19.96 0.66 -4.96
C TYR A 94 -21.18 0.91 -5.87
N ASN A 95 -22.15 1.69 -5.39
CA ASN A 95 -23.41 1.92 -6.10
C ASN A 95 -23.26 2.73 -7.39
N ARG A 96 -22.12 3.39 -7.60
CA ARG A 96 -21.83 4.20 -8.79
C ARG A 96 -21.41 3.37 -10.00
N ARG A 97 -20.98 2.11 -9.82
CA ARG A 97 -20.51 1.19 -10.88
C ARG A 97 -19.47 1.81 -11.83
N MET A 98 -18.57 2.63 -11.29
CA MET A 98 -17.46 3.22 -12.03
C MET A 98 -16.28 2.24 -12.11
N LEU A 99 -15.43 2.43 -13.12
CA LEU A 99 -14.21 1.65 -13.27
C LEU A 99 -13.11 2.18 -12.34
N THR A 100 -13.10 3.49 -12.11
CA THR A 100 -12.06 4.19 -11.36
C THR A 100 -12.62 5.20 -10.37
N ILE A 101 -11.83 5.50 -9.34
CA ILE A 101 -12.12 6.61 -8.44
C ILE A 101 -11.99 7.97 -9.17
N GLY A 102 -11.19 8.04 -10.24
CA GLY A 102 -11.12 9.20 -11.14
C GLY A 102 -12.48 9.57 -11.73
N ASP A 103 -13.29 8.57 -12.10
CA ASP A 103 -14.63 8.78 -12.65
C ASP A 103 -15.55 9.49 -11.65
N PHE A 104 -15.39 9.20 -10.35
CA PHE A 104 -16.12 9.90 -9.30
C PHE A 104 -15.74 11.38 -9.25
N PHE A 105 -14.45 11.71 -9.33
CA PHE A 105 -14.00 13.10 -9.37
C PHE A 105 -14.48 13.81 -10.64
N ARG A 106 -14.52 13.12 -11.78
CA ARG A 106 -15.09 13.66 -13.03
C ARG A 106 -16.57 13.98 -12.87
N GLU A 107 -17.35 13.05 -12.33
CA GLU A 107 -18.79 13.25 -12.13
C GLU A 107 -19.06 14.39 -11.15
N LYS A 108 -18.32 14.45 -10.05
CA LYS A 108 -18.57 15.42 -8.97
C LYS A 108 -18.03 16.82 -9.26
N TYR A 109 -16.85 16.91 -9.87
CA TYR A 109 -16.08 18.16 -9.96
C TYR A 109 -15.67 18.53 -11.39
N GLY A 110 -15.86 17.64 -12.37
CA GLY A 110 -15.48 17.86 -13.75
C GLY A 110 -14.04 17.43 -14.08
N ARG A 111 -13.69 17.59 -15.36
CA ARG A 111 -12.48 17.02 -15.97
C ARG A 111 -11.17 17.53 -15.37
N THR A 112 -11.10 18.80 -15.02
CA THR A 112 -9.87 19.42 -14.49
C THR A 112 -9.47 18.79 -13.15
N VAL A 113 -10.41 18.69 -12.22
CA VAL A 113 -10.16 18.12 -10.88
C VAL A 113 -9.85 16.63 -10.99
N GLU A 114 -10.59 15.90 -11.83
CA GLU A 114 -10.28 14.50 -12.13
C GLU A 114 -8.82 14.31 -12.54
N VAL A 115 -8.36 15.03 -13.57
CA VAL A 115 -7.01 14.83 -14.12
C VAL A 115 -5.96 15.12 -13.06
N LEU A 116 -6.10 16.22 -12.29
CA LEU A 116 -5.16 16.56 -11.24
C LEU A 116 -5.11 15.48 -10.14
N VAL A 117 -6.28 15.04 -9.67
CA VAL A 117 -6.35 14.03 -8.60
C VAL A 117 -5.85 12.67 -9.08
N THR A 118 -6.21 12.24 -10.30
CA THR A 118 -5.69 11.00 -10.90
C THR A 118 -4.16 11.04 -10.99
N LEU A 119 -3.57 12.14 -11.46
CA LEU A 119 -2.12 12.25 -11.55
C LEU A 119 -1.45 12.16 -10.16
N CYS A 120 -2.04 12.80 -9.14
CA CYS A 120 -1.58 12.69 -7.76
C CYS A 120 -1.63 11.24 -7.24
N ILE A 121 -2.73 10.53 -7.50
CA ILE A 121 -2.88 9.11 -7.14
C ILE A 121 -1.83 8.27 -7.86
N VAL A 122 -1.66 8.42 -9.19
CA VAL A 122 -0.68 7.66 -9.97
C VAL A 122 0.75 7.90 -9.48
N VAL A 123 1.12 9.17 -9.20
CA VAL A 123 2.44 9.51 -8.67
C VAL A 123 2.67 8.90 -7.29
N SER A 124 1.65 8.86 -6.43
CA SER A 124 1.77 8.25 -5.10
C SER A 124 2.21 6.78 -5.18
N TYR A 125 1.68 6.00 -6.13
CA TYR A 125 2.06 4.59 -6.29
C TYR A 125 3.54 4.36 -6.61
N LEU A 126 4.28 5.38 -7.08
CA LEU A 126 5.71 5.25 -7.31
C LEU A 126 6.46 4.85 -6.03
N GLY A 127 6.14 5.48 -4.90
CA GLY A 127 6.76 5.15 -3.61
C GLY A 127 6.41 3.73 -3.16
N TRP A 128 5.12 3.38 -3.24
CA TRP A 128 4.65 2.11 -2.71
C TRP A 128 5.15 0.90 -3.51
N VAL A 129 5.05 0.93 -4.84
CA VAL A 129 5.54 -0.17 -5.69
C VAL A 129 7.07 -0.27 -5.62
N ALA A 130 7.78 0.85 -5.57
CA ALA A 130 9.24 0.83 -5.49
C ALA A 130 9.73 0.21 -4.17
N ALA A 131 9.00 0.40 -3.07
CA ALA A 131 9.26 -0.28 -1.81
C ALA A 131 9.18 -1.81 -1.97
N GLN A 132 8.17 -2.31 -2.70
CA GLN A 132 8.05 -3.75 -3.01
C GLN A 132 9.21 -4.25 -3.86
N ILE A 133 9.60 -3.52 -4.91
CA ILE A 133 10.73 -3.89 -5.78
C ILE A 133 12.04 -3.93 -4.99
N LYS A 134 12.28 -2.95 -4.12
CA LYS A 134 13.46 -2.90 -3.24
C LYS A 134 13.50 -4.09 -2.28
N ALA A 135 12.34 -4.48 -1.75
CA ALA A 135 12.21 -5.67 -0.91
C ALA A 135 12.49 -6.98 -1.67
N LEU A 136 12.02 -7.13 -2.91
CA LEU A 136 12.36 -8.29 -3.75
C LEU A 136 13.87 -8.37 -3.99
N GLY A 137 14.50 -7.23 -4.26
CA GLY A 137 15.97 -7.14 -4.37
C GLY A 137 16.69 -7.62 -3.14
N LEU A 138 16.26 -7.14 -1.96
CA LEU A 138 16.79 -7.54 -0.67
C LEU A 138 16.63 -9.06 -0.47
N VAL A 139 15.42 -9.58 -0.64
CA VAL A 139 15.13 -11.00 -0.41
C VAL A 139 15.94 -11.89 -1.33
N PHE A 140 15.97 -11.61 -2.63
CA PHE A 140 16.76 -12.42 -3.58
C PHE A 140 18.25 -12.35 -3.32
N SER A 141 18.78 -11.21 -2.90
CA SER A 141 20.18 -11.11 -2.50
C SER A 141 20.47 -11.93 -1.24
N VAL A 142 19.57 -11.89 -0.25
CA VAL A 142 19.69 -12.62 1.00
C VAL A 142 19.62 -14.15 0.79
N VAL A 143 18.61 -14.67 0.08
CA VAL A 143 18.43 -16.13 -0.11
C VAL A 143 19.45 -16.72 -1.09
N SER A 144 20.12 -15.89 -1.90
CA SER A 144 21.21 -16.30 -2.78
C SER A 144 22.59 -16.11 -2.14
N GLU A 145 22.65 -15.71 -0.87
CA GLU A 145 23.88 -15.47 -0.12
C GLU A 145 24.82 -14.49 -0.84
N GLY A 146 24.24 -13.47 -1.50
CA GLY A 146 24.97 -12.44 -2.24
C GLY A 146 25.33 -12.80 -3.68
N SER A 147 25.02 -14.01 -4.15
CA SER A 147 25.24 -14.41 -5.55
C SER A 147 24.42 -13.56 -6.53
N ILE A 148 23.26 -13.07 -6.09
CA ILE A 148 22.46 -12.07 -6.79
C ILE A 148 22.63 -10.74 -6.05
N SER A 149 23.09 -9.71 -6.77
CA SER A 149 23.15 -8.35 -6.22
C SER A 149 21.74 -7.83 -5.91
N GLN A 150 21.61 -6.89 -4.99
CA GLN A 150 20.30 -6.32 -4.65
C GLN A 150 19.61 -5.71 -5.88
N THR A 151 20.35 -4.98 -6.73
CA THR A 151 19.85 -4.45 -8.01
C THR A 151 19.46 -5.56 -8.98
N GLY A 152 20.25 -6.63 -9.08
CA GLY A 152 19.90 -7.80 -9.90
C GLY A 152 18.60 -8.45 -9.44
N GLY A 153 18.41 -8.58 -8.12
CA GLY A 153 17.19 -9.06 -7.51
C GLY A 153 15.99 -8.14 -7.79
N MET A 154 16.17 -6.82 -7.73
CA MET A 154 15.13 -5.85 -8.10
C MET A 154 14.66 -6.07 -9.54
N MET A 155 15.59 -6.25 -10.49
CA MET A 155 15.27 -6.47 -11.91
C MET A 155 14.52 -7.78 -12.13
N ILE A 156 14.95 -8.87 -11.49
CA ILE A 156 14.27 -10.18 -11.57
C ILE A 156 12.86 -10.08 -10.97
N GLY A 157 12.74 -9.45 -9.81
CA GLY A 157 11.48 -9.23 -9.11
C GLY A 157 10.50 -8.41 -9.94
N ALA A 158 10.94 -7.24 -10.43
CA ALA A 158 10.13 -6.37 -11.26
C ALA A 158 9.68 -7.04 -12.56
N ALA A 159 10.58 -7.72 -13.27
CA ALA A 159 10.25 -8.40 -14.53
C ALA A 159 9.21 -9.51 -14.32
N SER A 160 9.34 -10.29 -13.24
CA SER A 160 8.41 -11.38 -12.98
C SER A 160 7.05 -10.89 -12.46
N VAL A 161 7.02 -9.86 -11.60
CA VAL A 161 5.76 -9.20 -11.18
C VAL A 161 5.04 -8.62 -12.39
N LEU A 162 5.77 -7.95 -13.27
CA LEU A 162 5.23 -7.37 -14.50
C LEU A 162 4.53 -8.41 -15.37
N ILE A 163 5.15 -9.57 -15.61
CA ILE A 163 4.61 -10.59 -16.55
C ILE A 163 3.19 -11.00 -16.17
N TYR A 164 2.95 -11.49 -14.95
CA TYR A 164 1.61 -11.96 -14.61
C TYR A 164 0.63 -10.80 -14.32
N THR A 165 1.10 -9.62 -13.92
CA THR A 165 0.23 -8.45 -13.75
C THR A 165 -0.29 -7.95 -15.10
N LEU A 166 0.58 -7.90 -16.12
CA LEU A 166 0.26 -7.41 -17.46
C LEU A 166 -0.82 -8.27 -18.13
N PHE A 167 -0.74 -9.59 -18.02
CA PHE A 167 -1.75 -10.47 -18.60
C PHE A 167 -2.96 -10.65 -17.69
N GLY A 168 -2.73 -10.68 -16.38
CA GLY A 168 -3.65 -11.21 -15.39
C GLY A 168 -4.70 -10.28 -14.82
N GLY A 169 -4.45 -8.96 -14.80
CA GLY A 169 -5.38 -7.99 -14.24
C GLY A 169 -5.91 -8.36 -12.84
N MET A 170 -7.09 -7.86 -12.50
CA MET A 170 -7.69 -8.04 -11.18
C MET A 170 -8.07 -9.49 -10.88
N TRP A 171 -8.41 -10.29 -11.91
CA TRP A 171 -8.68 -11.73 -11.74
C TRP A 171 -7.46 -12.50 -11.27
N SER A 172 -6.29 -12.25 -11.89
CA SER A 172 -5.04 -12.88 -11.43
C SER A 172 -4.72 -12.44 -10.01
N VAL A 173 -4.77 -11.13 -9.74
CA VAL A 173 -4.48 -10.57 -8.41
C VAL A 173 -5.37 -11.24 -7.36
N ALA A 174 -6.67 -11.28 -7.56
CA ALA A 174 -7.60 -11.85 -6.58
C ALA A 174 -7.34 -13.32 -6.24
N ILE A 175 -7.03 -14.15 -7.26
CA ILE A 175 -6.75 -15.58 -7.05
C ILE A 175 -5.38 -15.79 -6.40
N THR A 176 -4.36 -15.05 -6.84
CA THR A 176 -3.04 -15.13 -6.22
C THR A 176 -3.09 -14.65 -4.78
N ASP A 177 -3.79 -13.55 -4.50
CA ASP A 177 -3.94 -12.98 -3.17
C ASP A 177 -4.63 -13.95 -2.21
N PHE A 178 -5.67 -14.66 -2.65
CA PHE A 178 -6.33 -15.67 -1.84
C PHE A 178 -5.38 -16.79 -1.42
N ILE A 179 -4.58 -17.30 -2.35
CA ILE A 179 -3.60 -18.36 -2.07
C ILE A 179 -2.44 -17.81 -1.22
N GLN A 180 -1.95 -16.63 -1.55
CA GLN A 180 -0.84 -15.96 -0.88
C GLN A 180 -1.19 -15.60 0.57
N MET A 181 -2.41 -15.16 0.85
CA MET A 181 -2.88 -14.93 2.21
C MET A 181 -2.75 -16.20 3.07
N ILE A 182 -3.16 -17.35 2.55
CA ILE A 182 -3.05 -18.63 3.28
C ILE A 182 -1.58 -18.94 3.59
N ILE A 183 -0.69 -18.74 2.62
CA ILE A 183 0.75 -18.98 2.78
C ILE A 183 1.36 -18.01 3.78
N ILE A 184 0.98 -16.72 3.73
CA ILE A 184 1.42 -15.68 4.66
C ILE A 184 1.02 -16.04 6.08
N VAL A 185 -0.27 -16.31 6.30
CA VAL A 185 -0.80 -16.61 7.64
C VAL A 185 -0.15 -17.86 8.23
N ILE A 186 -0.12 -18.97 7.48
CA ILE A 186 0.45 -20.22 7.97
C ILE A 186 1.96 -20.07 8.18
N GLY A 187 2.68 -19.47 7.23
CA GLY A 187 4.12 -19.29 7.29
C GLY A 187 4.54 -18.44 8.48
N MET A 188 3.92 -17.28 8.67
CA MET A 188 4.24 -16.36 9.75
C MET A 188 3.92 -16.96 11.13
N LEU A 189 2.79 -17.65 11.28
CA LEU A 189 2.43 -18.30 12.55
C LEU A 189 3.37 -19.46 12.88
N TYR A 190 3.76 -20.26 11.88
CA TYR A 190 4.69 -21.36 12.06
C TYR A 190 6.06 -20.86 12.59
N ILE A 191 6.59 -19.79 12.00
CA ILE A 191 7.85 -19.19 12.44
C ILE A 191 7.69 -18.49 13.78
N GLY A 192 6.54 -17.87 14.03
CA GLY A 192 6.20 -17.32 15.35
C GLY A 192 6.31 -18.38 16.44
N GLY A 193 5.82 -19.59 16.19
CA GLY A 193 5.97 -20.74 17.08
C GLY A 193 7.43 -21.15 17.29
N GLU A 194 8.22 -21.24 16.21
CA GLU A 194 9.64 -21.58 16.28
C GLU A 194 10.46 -20.55 17.08
N MET A 195 10.25 -19.25 16.82
CA MET A 195 10.92 -18.17 17.57
C MET A 195 10.51 -18.16 19.03
N THR A 196 9.23 -18.42 19.31
CA THR A 196 8.72 -18.53 20.68
C THR A 196 9.41 -19.65 21.45
N ALA A 197 9.66 -20.80 20.81
CA ALA A 197 10.37 -21.91 21.44
C ALA A 197 11.82 -21.52 21.77
N GLN A 198 12.50 -20.78 20.89
CA GLN A 198 13.87 -20.33 21.10
C GLN A 198 14.00 -19.24 22.18
N THR A 199 13.02 -18.34 22.31
CA THR A 199 13.01 -17.27 23.32
C THR A 199 12.47 -17.73 24.68
N GLY A 200 11.94 -18.94 24.79
CA GLY A 200 11.36 -19.46 26.03
C GLY A 200 9.92 -18.98 26.31
N GLY A 201 9.23 -18.43 25.31
CA GLY A 201 7.82 -18.01 25.43
C GLY A 201 7.54 -16.62 24.87
N ILE A 202 6.27 -16.37 24.53
CA ILE A 202 5.81 -15.07 24.01
C ILE A 202 5.92 -13.98 25.08
N SER A 203 5.58 -14.31 26.34
CA SER A 203 5.63 -13.36 27.45
C SER A 203 7.03 -12.83 27.68
N VAL A 204 8.06 -13.67 27.56
CA VAL A 204 9.48 -13.27 27.71
C VAL A 204 9.85 -12.16 26.73
N VAL A 205 9.43 -12.30 25.47
CA VAL A 205 9.72 -11.31 24.42
C VAL A 205 8.96 -10.00 24.68
N ILE A 206 7.68 -10.08 25.06
CA ILE A 206 6.85 -8.91 25.33
C ILE A 206 7.34 -8.16 26.57
N GLU A 207 7.68 -8.87 27.65
CA GLU A 207 8.23 -8.27 28.87
C GLU A 207 9.59 -7.62 28.61
N HIS A 208 10.44 -8.26 27.80
CA HIS A 208 11.71 -7.66 27.35
C HIS A 208 11.48 -6.39 26.53
N ALA A 209 10.49 -6.38 25.62
CA ALA A 209 10.10 -5.19 24.87
C ALA A 209 9.58 -4.06 25.76
N ALA A 210 8.73 -4.40 26.73
CA ALA A 210 8.19 -3.45 27.68
C ALA A 210 9.30 -2.83 28.55
N ALA A 211 10.22 -3.65 29.07
CA ALA A 211 11.35 -3.20 29.87
C ALA A 211 12.33 -2.32 29.06
N ALA A 212 12.49 -2.59 27.77
CA ALA A 212 13.27 -1.77 26.85
C ALA A 212 12.54 -0.49 26.39
N GLY A 213 11.34 -0.22 26.92
CA GLY A 213 10.57 1.00 26.61
C GLY A 213 9.87 1.00 25.26
N GLN A 214 9.85 -0.12 24.53
CA GLN A 214 9.34 -0.20 23.15
C GLN A 214 7.85 0.14 23.01
N PHE A 215 7.08 0.00 24.09
CA PHE A 215 5.66 0.35 24.13
C PHE A 215 5.37 1.69 24.81
N SER A 216 6.36 2.24 25.53
CA SER A 216 6.17 3.42 26.38
C SER A 216 5.99 4.72 25.59
N ASN A 217 6.48 4.75 24.35
CA ASN A 217 6.51 5.93 23.50
C ASN A 217 5.38 5.98 22.46
N PHE A 218 4.33 5.16 22.61
CA PHE A 218 3.20 5.20 21.68
C PHE A 218 2.49 6.55 21.72
N TRP A 219 2.19 7.03 22.93
CA TRP A 219 1.58 8.34 23.09
C TRP A 219 2.64 9.43 22.93
N PRO A 220 2.35 10.50 22.18
CA PRO A 220 3.28 11.60 22.05
C PRO A 220 3.43 12.31 23.39
N ASP A 221 4.60 12.92 23.60
CA ASP A 221 4.76 13.90 24.68
C ASP A 221 3.69 14.99 24.59
N MET A 222 3.27 15.52 25.75
CA MET A 222 2.23 16.56 25.86
C MET A 222 2.75 17.96 25.46
N ASN A 223 3.44 18.04 24.33
CA ASN A 223 3.83 19.27 23.67
C ASN A 223 3.22 19.31 22.26
N LEU A 224 3.03 20.53 21.73
CA LEU A 224 2.31 20.72 20.48
C LEU A 224 2.99 20.03 19.28
N ALA A 225 4.33 20.07 19.20
CA ALA A 225 5.05 19.47 18.08
C ALA A 225 4.88 17.95 18.03
N SER A 226 5.03 17.26 19.17
CA SER A 226 4.84 15.81 19.25
C SER A 226 3.40 15.39 18.97
N ILE A 227 2.41 16.14 19.48
CA ILE A 227 0.99 15.87 19.20
C ILE A 227 0.68 16.04 17.72
N LEU A 228 1.14 17.12 17.09
CA LEU A 228 0.92 17.36 15.66
C LEU A 228 1.65 16.30 14.82
N GLY A 229 2.86 15.89 15.20
CA GLY A 229 3.61 14.81 14.56
C GLY A 229 2.85 13.48 14.60
N PHE A 230 2.34 13.09 15.77
CA PHE A 230 1.54 11.88 15.94
C PHE A 230 0.26 11.90 15.07
N ILE A 231 -0.49 13.01 15.10
CA ILE A 231 -1.69 13.19 14.27
C ILE A 231 -1.32 13.11 12.79
N ALA A 232 -0.23 13.74 12.37
CA ALA A 232 0.21 13.75 10.99
C ALA A 232 0.61 12.34 10.52
N ALA A 233 1.37 11.58 11.31
CA ALA A 233 1.72 10.20 11.00
C ALA A 233 0.47 9.32 10.85
N LEU A 234 -0.45 9.39 11.83
CA LEU A 234 -1.69 8.62 11.81
C LEU A 234 -2.56 8.96 10.59
N CYS A 235 -2.81 10.25 10.35
CA CYS A 235 -3.66 10.71 9.25
C CYS A 235 -3.07 10.40 7.86
N THR A 236 -1.74 10.35 7.73
CA THR A 236 -1.07 10.11 6.44
C THR A 236 -1.55 8.82 5.81
N MET A 237 -1.47 7.69 6.52
CA MET A 237 -1.96 6.41 5.99
C MET A 237 -3.45 6.21 6.22
N MET A 238 -4.01 6.70 7.34
CA MET A 238 -5.43 6.53 7.66
C MET A 238 -6.36 7.20 6.65
N LEU A 239 -6.07 8.45 6.28
CA LEU A 239 -6.93 9.25 5.41
C LEU A 239 -6.35 9.35 4.00
N GLY A 240 -5.03 9.45 3.88
CA GLY A 240 -4.36 9.56 2.58
C GLY A 240 -4.54 8.33 1.70
N SER A 241 -4.81 7.17 2.27
CA SER A 241 -5.00 5.94 1.50
C SER A 241 -6.44 5.67 1.06
N ILE A 242 -7.43 6.30 1.69
CA ILE A 242 -8.86 6.17 1.32
C ILE A 242 -9.13 6.45 -0.17
N PRO A 243 -8.58 7.52 -0.80
CA PRO A 243 -8.83 7.82 -2.20
C PRO A 243 -8.05 6.96 -3.20
N GLN A 244 -7.28 5.96 -2.73
CA GLN A 244 -6.45 5.16 -3.61
C GLN A 244 -7.28 4.24 -4.52
N GLN A 245 -6.77 4.05 -5.73
CA GLN A 245 -7.45 3.26 -6.76
C GLN A 245 -7.49 1.77 -6.40
N ASP A 246 -6.49 1.25 -5.70
CA ASP A 246 -6.47 -0.14 -5.26
C ASP A 246 -7.62 -0.40 -4.29
N VAL A 247 -7.80 0.46 -3.27
CA VAL A 247 -8.91 0.39 -2.32
C VAL A 247 -10.26 0.42 -3.05
N PHE A 248 -10.43 1.37 -3.96
CA PHE A 248 -11.64 1.47 -4.78
C PHE A 248 -11.88 0.21 -5.62
N GLN A 249 -10.84 -0.34 -6.25
CA GLN A 249 -10.95 -1.56 -7.04
C GLN A 249 -11.49 -2.73 -6.22
N ARG A 250 -11.06 -2.93 -4.97
CA ARG A 250 -11.54 -4.05 -4.13
C ARG A 250 -13.01 -3.89 -3.78
N ILE A 251 -13.45 -2.66 -3.51
CA ILE A 251 -14.87 -2.35 -3.31
C ILE A 251 -15.64 -2.74 -4.57
N THR A 252 -15.25 -2.22 -5.74
CA THR A 252 -15.98 -2.46 -6.98
C THR A 252 -15.93 -3.90 -7.45
N SER A 253 -14.85 -4.65 -7.20
CA SER A 253 -14.73 -6.05 -7.62
C SER A 253 -15.65 -7.01 -6.90
N SER A 254 -16.23 -6.58 -5.78
CA SER A 254 -17.14 -7.37 -4.98
C SER A 254 -18.43 -7.70 -5.72
N LYS A 255 -18.96 -8.91 -5.51
CA LYS A 255 -20.23 -9.35 -6.12
C LYS A 255 -21.45 -8.53 -5.69
N ASN A 256 -21.42 -7.96 -4.49
CA ASN A 256 -22.48 -7.08 -3.98
C ASN A 256 -21.93 -6.10 -2.94
N VAL A 257 -22.73 -5.08 -2.62
CA VAL A 257 -22.36 -4.00 -1.70
C VAL A 257 -22.05 -4.47 -0.28
N ASN A 258 -22.75 -5.49 0.22
CA ASN A 258 -22.51 -6.02 1.56
C ASN A 258 -21.16 -6.71 1.64
N ILE A 259 -20.77 -7.43 0.57
CA ILE A 259 -19.42 -7.98 0.45
C ILE A 259 -18.39 -6.86 0.42
N ALA A 260 -18.61 -5.81 -0.37
CA ALA A 260 -17.67 -4.69 -0.47
C ALA A 260 -17.39 -4.02 0.88
N VAL A 261 -18.45 -3.79 1.67
CA VAL A 261 -18.36 -3.21 3.03
C VAL A 261 -17.67 -4.17 3.99
N ASN A 262 -18.19 -5.40 4.12
CA ASN A 262 -17.71 -6.33 5.15
C ASN A 262 -16.30 -6.82 4.85
N ALA A 263 -15.93 -7.01 3.59
CA ALA A 263 -14.60 -7.48 3.21
C ALA A 263 -13.51 -6.43 3.49
N ALA A 264 -13.83 -5.15 3.28
CA ALA A 264 -12.92 -4.05 3.64
C ALA A 264 -12.68 -4.00 5.15
N ILE A 265 -13.75 -4.09 5.96
CA ILE A 265 -13.66 -4.10 7.43
C ILE A 265 -12.89 -5.34 7.92
N LEU A 266 -13.27 -6.53 7.46
CA LEU A 266 -12.64 -7.77 7.88
C LEU A 266 -11.17 -7.82 7.46
N GLY A 267 -10.86 -7.38 6.23
CA GLY A 267 -9.48 -7.28 5.76
C GLY A 267 -8.64 -6.33 6.61
N GLY A 268 -9.19 -5.16 6.96
CA GLY A 268 -8.53 -4.19 7.85
C GLY A 268 -8.28 -4.72 9.27
N VAL A 269 -9.25 -5.42 9.86
CA VAL A 269 -9.11 -6.05 11.18
C VAL A 269 -8.07 -7.17 11.15
N LEU A 270 -8.11 -8.03 10.12
CA LEU A 270 -7.12 -9.10 9.96
C LEU A 270 -5.72 -8.54 9.75
N TYR A 271 -5.60 -7.49 8.92
CA TYR A 271 -4.35 -6.78 8.72
C TYR A 271 -3.78 -6.25 10.04
N PHE A 272 -4.59 -5.53 10.82
CA PHE A 272 -4.19 -4.99 12.12
C PHE A 272 -3.62 -6.07 13.05
N ILE A 273 -4.35 -7.17 13.22
CA ILE A 273 -3.95 -8.26 14.13
C ILE A 273 -2.65 -8.91 13.65
N PHE A 274 -2.53 -9.21 12.35
CA PHE A 274 -1.38 -9.93 11.82
C PHE A 274 -0.13 -9.08 11.63
N ALA A 275 -0.25 -7.75 11.50
CA ALA A 275 0.91 -6.86 11.34
C ALA A 275 1.85 -6.87 12.55
N PHE A 276 1.34 -7.25 13.74
CA PHE A 276 2.18 -7.43 14.93
C PHE A 276 3.03 -8.71 14.87
N VAL A 277 2.73 -9.69 14.01
CA VAL A 277 3.50 -10.92 13.92
C VAL A 277 4.92 -10.66 13.39
N PRO A 278 5.14 -10.01 12.23
CA PRO A 278 6.50 -9.66 11.79
C PRO A 278 7.25 -8.76 12.79
N MET A 279 6.53 -7.85 13.47
CA MET A 279 7.10 -7.01 14.53
C MET A 279 7.64 -7.84 15.69
N TYR A 280 6.85 -8.81 16.18
CA TYR A 280 7.27 -9.80 17.17
C TYR A 280 8.49 -10.60 16.68
N LEU A 281 8.45 -11.11 15.45
CA LEU A 281 9.54 -11.90 14.87
C LEU A 281 10.86 -11.12 14.84
N ALA A 282 10.83 -9.85 14.42
CA ALA A 282 12.04 -9.03 14.37
C ALA A 282 12.52 -8.65 15.77
N TYR A 283 11.61 -8.36 16.72
CA TYR A 283 12.01 -8.04 18.09
C TYR A 283 12.64 -9.25 18.81
N SER A 284 12.19 -10.48 18.53
CA SER A 284 12.81 -11.70 19.05
C SER A 284 14.30 -11.82 18.68
N ALA A 285 14.76 -11.15 17.61
CA ALA A 285 16.19 -11.06 17.28
C ALA A 285 17.03 -10.47 18.43
N THR A 286 16.46 -9.55 19.22
CA THR A 286 17.15 -8.92 20.35
C THR A 286 17.50 -9.89 21.48
N LEU A 287 16.80 -11.03 21.55
CA LEU A 287 17.03 -12.09 22.53
C LEU A 287 17.84 -13.24 21.92
N ILE A 288 17.55 -13.62 20.67
CA ILE A 288 18.18 -14.76 20.00
C ILE A 288 19.59 -14.42 19.50
N SER A 289 19.78 -13.22 18.95
CA SER A 289 21.03 -12.79 18.32
C SER A 289 21.27 -11.28 18.47
N PRO A 290 21.61 -10.80 19.69
CA PRO A 290 21.84 -9.38 19.96
C PRO A 290 22.93 -8.76 19.06
N ASP A 291 23.96 -9.54 18.72
CA ASP A 291 25.05 -9.10 17.84
C ASP A 291 24.58 -8.80 16.42
N LEU A 292 23.66 -9.62 15.89
CA LEU A 292 23.03 -9.38 14.59
C LEU A 292 22.24 -8.07 14.60
N VAL A 293 21.47 -7.82 15.67
CA VAL A 293 20.74 -6.56 15.81
C VAL A 293 21.72 -5.40 15.85
N LYS A 294 22.76 -5.47 16.68
CA LYS A 294 23.77 -4.41 16.78
C LYS A 294 24.46 -4.09 15.44
N GLN A 295 24.72 -5.11 14.62
CA GLN A 295 25.34 -4.95 13.31
C GLN A 295 24.46 -4.18 12.31
N TYR A 296 23.16 -4.48 12.28
CA TYR A 296 22.26 -3.99 11.23
C TYR A 296 21.32 -2.87 11.68
N LEU A 297 21.16 -2.64 12.99
CA LEU A 297 20.21 -1.65 13.51
C LEU A 297 20.51 -0.22 13.05
N THR A 298 21.76 0.14 12.80
CA THR A 298 22.09 1.50 12.31
C THR A 298 22.25 1.56 10.80
N THR A 299 22.63 0.46 10.16
CA THR A 299 23.00 0.40 8.74
C THR A 299 21.81 0.03 7.85
N ASP A 300 21.22 -1.15 8.04
CA ASP A 300 20.02 -1.61 7.32
C ASP A 300 19.18 -2.56 8.19
N PRO A 301 18.28 -2.03 9.02
CA PRO A 301 17.53 -2.86 9.98
C PRO A 301 16.54 -3.81 9.31
N GLN A 302 16.19 -3.56 8.04
CA GLN A 302 15.32 -4.43 7.25
C GLN A 302 15.97 -5.79 6.98
N MET A 303 17.30 -5.88 7.13
CA MET A 303 18.06 -7.12 7.01
C MET A 303 17.99 -8.00 8.26
N ILE A 304 17.63 -7.44 9.43
CA ILE A 304 17.67 -8.15 10.72
C ILE A 304 16.78 -9.40 10.66
N LEU A 305 15.51 -9.25 10.29
CA LEU A 305 14.58 -10.38 10.28
C LEU A 305 14.99 -11.45 9.25
N PRO A 306 15.24 -11.13 7.96
CA PRO A 306 15.70 -12.14 7.00
C PRO A 306 17.00 -12.86 7.40
N LYS A 307 17.98 -12.14 7.98
CA LYS A 307 19.23 -12.74 8.44
C LYS A 307 19.05 -13.58 9.69
N LEU A 308 18.18 -13.19 10.61
CA LEU A 308 17.82 -14.00 11.78
C LEU A 308 17.28 -15.35 11.32
N ILE A 309 16.33 -15.33 10.38
CA ILE A 309 15.72 -16.55 9.84
C ILE A 309 16.76 -17.45 9.16
N LEU A 310 17.64 -16.90 8.34
CA LEU A 310 18.68 -17.70 7.69
C LEU A 310 19.65 -18.37 8.68
N ASN A 311 20.00 -17.66 9.75
CA ASN A 311 21.10 -18.08 10.64
C ASN A 311 20.63 -18.97 11.79
N HIS A 312 19.39 -18.82 12.26
CA HIS A 312 18.94 -19.39 13.54
C HIS A 312 17.75 -20.34 13.43
N VAL A 313 17.26 -20.61 12.21
CA VAL A 313 15.97 -21.30 12.01
C VAL A 313 16.16 -22.49 11.09
N PRO A 314 15.51 -23.65 11.33
CA PRO A 314 15.65 -24.82 10.47
C PRO A 314 15.11 -24.55 9.05
N LEU A 315 15.66 -25.28 8.07
CA LEU A 315 15.38 -25.08 6.64
C LEU A 315 13.90 -25.02 6.30
N ILE A 316 13.05 -25.86 6.92
CA ILE A 316 11.61 -25.87 6.65
C ILE A 316 10.97 -24.52 7.03
N ALA A 317 11.29 -24.00 8.22
CA ALA A 317 10.79 -22.70 8.65
C ALA A 317 11.39 -21.55 7.82
N GLN A 318 12.64 -21.66 7.35
CA GLN A 318 13.20 -20.71 6.37
C GLN A 318 12.38 -20.69 5.07
N VAL A 319 12.06 -21.86 4.52
CA VAL A 319 11.23 -21.97 3.29
C VAL A 319 9.85 -21.36 3.51
N MET A 320 9.22 -21.64 4.65
CA MET A 320 7.93 -21.05 5.01
C MET A 320 8.01 -19.53 5.13
N PHE A 321 9.08 -18.98 5.72
CA PHE A 321 9.27 -17.54 5.88
C PHE A 321 9.43 -16.85 4.54
N PHE A 322 10.40 -17.29 3.75
CA PHE A 322 10.69 -16.66 2.48
C PHE A 322 9.54 -16.88 1.49
N GLY A 323 8.82 -18.01 1.57
CA GLY A 323 7.57 -18.21 0.83
C GLY A 323 6.49 -17.21 1.24
N ALA A 324 6.27 -16.98 2.53
CA ALA A 324 5.31 -15.99 3.04
C ALA A 324 5.71 -14.55 2.69
N LEU A 325 6.98 -14.20 2.87
CA LEU A 325 7.52 -12.89 2.54
C LEU A 325 7.41 -12.59 1.04
N LEU A 326 7.80 -13.54 0.18
CA LEU A 326 7.65 -13.39 -1.27
C LEU A 326 6.18 -13.35 -1.69
N SER A 327 5.30 -14.09 -1.01
CA SER A 327 3.84 -14.02 -1.20
C SER A 327 3.31 -12.61 -0.95
N ALA A 328 3.65 -12.04 0.20
CA ALA A 328 3.28 -10.70 0.63
C ALA A 328 3.74 -9.62 -0.36
N ILE A 329 5.04 -9.62 -0.68
CA ILE A 329 5.63 -8.61 -1.57
C ILE A 329 5.01 -8.71 -2.98
N LYS A 330 4.86 -9.93 -3.50
CA LYS A 330 4.35 -10.18 -4.85
C LYS A 330 2.88 -9.76 -5.01
N SER A 331 2.03 -10.12 -4.02
CA SER A 331 0.62 -9.71 -3.97
C SER A 331 0.50 -8.18 -4.04
N CYS A 332 1.14 -7.51 -3.08
CA CYS A 332 1.16 -6.05 -2.99
C CYS A 332 1.70 -5.39 -4.26
N ALA A 333 2.82 -5.86 -4.81
CA ALA A 333 3.43 -5.29 -6.02
C ALA A 333 2.50 -5.37 -7.24
N SER A 334 1.83 -6.51 -7.45
CA SER A 334 0.90 -6.63 -8.59
C SER A 334 -0.34 -5.76 -8.46
N ALA A 335 -0.91 -5.69 -7.26
CA ALA A 335 -2.02 -4.82 -6.93
C ALA A 335 -1.71 -3.34 -7.19
N THR A 336 -0.55 -2.90 -6.71
CA THR A 336 -0.09 -1.51 -6.76
C THR A 336 0.51 -1.11 -8.11
N LEU A 337 0.84 -2.07 -8.99
CA LEU A 337 1.11 -1.82 -10.41
C LEU A 337 -0.18 -1.72 -11.24
N LEU A 338 -1.17 -2.56 -10.94
CA LEU A 338 -2.43 -2.60 -11.67
C LEU A 338 -3.26 -1.33 -11.47
N ALA A 339 -3.43 -0.90 -10.22
CA ALA A 339 -4.27 0.25 -9.85
C ALA A 339 -3.91 1.56 -10.58
N PRO A 340 -2.68 2.10 -10.48
CA PRO A 340 -2.29 3.32 -11.18
C PRO A 340 -2.42 3.19 -12.70
N SER A 341 -2.16 1.99 -13.24
CA SER A 341 -2.22 1.75 -14.67
C SER A 341 -3.64 1.79 -15.22
N VAL A 342 -4.61 1.26 -14.46
CA VAL A 342 -6.04 1.32 -14.81
C VAL A 342 -6.53 2.77 -14.76
N THR A 343 -6.24 3.50 -13.68
CA THR A 343 -6.71 4.90 -13.56
C THR A 343 -6.02 5.82 -14.56
N PHE A 344 -4.73 5.64 -14.84
CA PHE A 344 -4.04 6.45 -15.85
C PHE A 344 -4.59 6.19 -17.26
N ALA A 345 -4.80 4.92 -17.62
CA ALA A 345 -5.36 4.57 -18.92
C ALA A 345 -6.80 5.09 -19.10
N GLU A 346 -7.67 4.88 -18.11
CA GLU A 346 -9.08 5.26 -18.18
C GLU A 346 -9.30 6.76 -18.03
N ASN A 347 -8.65 7.39 -17.05
CA ASN A 347 -8.91 8.79 -16.72
C ASN A 347 -7.99 9.72 -17.50
N ILE A 348 -6.76 9.36 -17.87
CA ILE A 348 -5.88 10.28 -18.60
C ILE A 348 -5.89 9.95 -20.09
N VAL A 349 -5.44 8.76 -20.45
CA VAL A 349 -5.15 8.40 -21.85
C VAL A 349 -6.41 8.32 -22.69
N ARG A 350 -7.51 7.77 -22.16
CA ARG A 350 -8.78 7.62 -22.89
C ARG A 350 -9.28 8.94 -23.47
N GLY A 351 -9.13 10.05 -22.73
CA GLY A 351 -9.59 11.37 -23.15
C GLY A 351 -8.88 11.94 -24.39
N PHE A 352 -7.73 11.39 -24.78
CA PHE A 352 -7.02 11.78 -26.00
C PHE A 352 -7.60 11.15 -27.28
N PHE A 353 -8.54 10.21 -27.14
CA PHE A 353 -9.15 9.51 -28.26
C PHE A 353 -10.65 9.77 -28.30
N LYS A 354 -11.18 10.12 -29.48
CA LYS A 354 -12.62 10.38 -29.67
C LYS A 354 -13.46 9.12 -29.49
N HIS A 355 -12.96 7.98 -29.99
CA HIS A 355 -13.60 6.67 -29.86
C HIS A 355 -12.53 5.61 -29.60
N LEU A 356 -12.68 4.87 -28.50
CA LEU A 356 -11.83 3.73 -28.15
C LEU A 356 -12.71 2.51 -27.96
N SER A 357 -12.41 1.43 -28.68
CA SER A 357 -13.01 0.13 -28.40
C SER A 357 -12.48 -0.42 -27.07
N ASP A 358 -13.24 -1.31 -26.45
CA ASP A 358 -12.84 -1.96 -25.19
C ASP A 358 -11.49 -2.69 -25.31
N HIS A 359 -11.28 -3.40 -26.42
CA HIS A 359 -10.02 -4.09 -26.70
C HIS A 359 -8.83 -3.13 -26.83
N ALA A 360 -9.04 -1.96 -27.45
CA ALA A 360 -8.00 -0.94 -27.57
C ALA A 360 -7.66 -0.35 -26.19
N LEU A 361 -8.67 -0.06 -25.37
CA LEU A 361 -8.47 0.42 -24.00
C LEU A 361 -7.75 -0.61 -23.12
N LEU A 362 -8.11 -1.89 -23.22
CA LEU A 362 -7.41 -2.98 -22.53
C LEU A 362 -5.93 -3.03 -22.93
N LYS A 363 -5.63 -2.85 -24.22
CA LYS A 363 -4.24 -2.78 -24.70
C LYS A 363 -3.50 -1.57 -24.11
N ILE A 364 -4.15 -0.41 -24.02
CA ILE A 364 -3.58 0.79 -23.39
C ILE A 364 -3.29 0.54 -21.91
N MET A 365 -4.20 -0.09 -21.16
CA MET A 365 -3.97 -0.46 -19.76
C MET A 365 -2.73 -1.34 -19.61
N ARG A 366 -2.56 -2.36 -20.46
CA ARG A 366 -1.38 -3.25 -20.44
C ARG A 366 -0.07 -2.52 -20.77
N ILE A 367 -0.09 -1.64 -21.77
CA ILE A 367 1.07 -0.78 -22.10
C ILE A 367 1.40 0.13 -20.92
N THR A 368 0.38 0.68 -20.25
CA THR A 368 0.57 1.53 -19.08
C THR A 368 1.21 0.77 -17.92
N VAL A 369 0.79 -0.47 -17.65
CA VAL A 369 1.45 -1.35 -16.67
C VAL A 369 2.94 -1.52 -16.98
N LEU A 370 3.27 -1.80 -18.25
CA LEU A 370 4.66 -1.95 -18.69
C LEU A 370 5.46 -0.66 -18.45
N CYS A 371 4.97 0.49 -18.91
CA CYS A 371 5.65 1.76 -18.74
C CYS A 371 5.82 2.13 -17.26
N PHE A 372 4.77 1.94 -16.45
CA PHE A 372 4.80 2.25 -15.03
C PHE A 372 5.79 1.35 -14.29
N ALA A 373 5.85 0.04 -14.62
CA ALA A 373 6.81 -0.89 -14.07
C ALA A 373 8.27 -0.50 -14.39
N VAL A 374 8.54 0.03 -15.59
CA VAL A 374 9.87 0.53 -15.96
C VAL A 374 10.23 1.77 -15.12
N VAL A 375 9.34 2.76 -15.06
CA VAL A 375 9.57 4.00 -14.31
C VAL A 375 9.79 3.72 -12.82
N VAL A 376 8.97 2.85 -12.23
CA VAL A 376 9.05 2.57 -10.80
C VAL A 376 10.23 1.68 -10.43
N THR A 377 10.65 0.77 -11.31
CA THR A 377 11.93 0.04 -11.15
C THR A 377 13.10 1.01 -11.17
N PHE A 378 13.11 1.97 -12.11
CA PHE A 378 14.14 3.02 -12.15
C PHE A 378 14.15 3.84 -10.86
N PHE A 379 12.98 4.27 -10.37
CA PHE A 379 12.88 4.97 -9.10
C PHE A 379 13.37 4.11 -7.91
N ALA A 380 13.03 2.81 -7.87
CA ALA A 380 13.44 1.90 -6.81
C ALA A 380 14.97 1.72 -6.74
N VAL A 381 15.64 1.61 -7.90
CA VAL A 381 17.10 1.43 -7.98
C VAL A 381 17.85 2.69 -7.53
N ASN A 382 17.29 3.87 -7.76
CA ASN A 382 17.93 5.16 -7.45
C ASN A 382 17.50 5.75 -6.09
N SER A 383 16.56 5.12 -5.38
CA SER A 383 16.05 5.62 -4.11
C SER A 383 16.84 5.11 -2.91
N GLU A 384 17.29 6.02 -2.06
CA GLU A 384 17.97 5.71 -0.80
C GLU A 384 17.00 5.55 0.39
N LEU A 385 15.71 5.85 0.20
CA LEU A 385 14.71 5.75 1.26
C LEU A 385 14.53 4.30 1.74
N SER A 386 14.20 4.11 3.03
CA SER A 386 13.78 2.82 3.56
C SER A 386 12.41 2.41 2.99
N ILE A 387 12.09 1.11 2.99
CA ILE A 387 10.79 0.59 2.52
C ILE A 387 9.65 1.36 3.20
N PHE A 388 9.68 1.50 4.52
CA PHE A 388 8.66 2.22 5.29
C PHE A 388 8.49 3.67 4.84
N LYS A 389 9.59 4.43 4.71
CA LYS A 389 9.53 5.84 4.28
C LYS A 389 9.06 6.02 2.84
N MET A 390 9.39 5.08 1.95
CA MET A 390 8.90 5.09 0.57
C MET A 390 7.38 4.96 0.52
N VAL A 391 6.81 4.10 1.36
CA VAL A 391 5.36 3.89 1.44
C VAL A 391 4.68 5.07 2.15
N GLU A 392 5.16 5.49 3.31
CA GLU A 392 4.58 6.62 4.05
C GLU A 392 4.56 7.92 3.22
N SER A 393 5.65 8.21 2.50
CA SER A 393 5.76 9.42 1.67
C SER A 393 4.79 9.42 0.49
N ALA A 394 4.43 8.24 -0.03
CA ALA A 394 3.44 8.12 -1.11
C ALA A 394 2.09 8.71 -0.69
N TYR A 395 1.62 8.36 0.51
CA TYR A 395 0.27 8.74 0.96
C TYR A 395 0.15 10.19 1.41
N LYS A 396 1.26 10.90 1.66
CA LYS A 396 1.23 12.36 1.87
C LYS A 396 0.58 13.06 0.68
N VAL A 397 0.91 12.65 -0.55
CA VAL A 397 0.39 13.24 -1.79
C VAL A 397 -1.13 13.15 -1.85
N THR A 398 -1.68 11.95 -1.62
CA THR A 398 -3.13 11.72 -1.69
C THR A 398 -3.88 12.24 -0.48
N LEU A 399 -3.25 12.35 0.69
CA LEU A 399 -3.80 13.05 1.84
C LEU A 399 -4.13 14.51 1.50
N VAL A 400 -3.16 15.24 0.94
CA VAL A 400 -3.29 16.68 0.72
C VAL A 400 -4.08 17.01 -0.56
N ALA A 401 -4.06 16.13 -1.56
CA ALA A 401 -4.69 16.37 -2.85
C ALA A 401 -6.06 15.71 -3.02
N ALA A 402 -6.25 14.48 -2.54
CA ALA A 402 -7.36 13.63 -2.98
C ALA A 402 -8.40 13.34 -1.88
N PHE A 403 -7.96 13.19 -0.62
CA PHE A 403 -8.85 12.80 0.48
C PHE A 403 -9.98 13.82 0.71
N VAL A 404 -9.66 15.12 0.77
CA VAL A 404 -10.67 16.17 1.02
C VAL A 404 -11.70 16.25 -0.11
N PRO A 405 -11.31 16.35 -1.41
CA PRO A 405 -12.27 16.23 -2.51
C PRO A 405 -13.12 14.96 -2.45
N LEU A 406 -12.56 13.82 -2.03
CA LEU A 406 -13.34 12.59 -1.93
C LEU A 406 -14.40 12.68 -0.81
N ALA A 407 -13.96 13.00 0.42
CA ALA A 407 -14.82 13.05 1.60
C ALA A 407 -15.96 14.07 1.43
N PHE A 408 -15.61 15.30 1.01
CA PHE A 408 -16.62 16.33 0.76
C PHE A 408 -17.46 16.04 -0.48
N GLY A 409 -16.90 15.38 -1.48
CA GLY A 409 -17.65 14.96 -2.66
C GLY A 409 -18.79 14.01 -2.33
N VAL A 410 -18.53 13.07 -1.41
CA VAL A 410 -19.50 12.07 -0.93
C VAL A 410 -20.52 12.69 0.03
N TYR A 411 -20.07 13.45 1.03
CA TYR A 411 -20.93 13.86 2.14
C TYR A 411 -21.41 15.31 2.12
N TRP A 412 -20.75 16.20 1.37
CA TRP A 412 -21.12 17.61 1.33
C TRP A 412 -21.87 17.97 0.05
N SER A 413 -23.14 18.34 0.22
CA SER A 413 -24.02 18.75 -0.89
C SER A 413 -23.55 20.04 -1.57
N LYS A 414 -22.88 20.95 -0.82
CA LYS A 414 -22.35 22.21 -1.33
C LYS A 414 -21.05 22.07 -2.12
N ALA A 415 -20.35 20.94 -2.01
CA ALA A 415 -19.11 20.71 -2.75
C ALA A 415 -19.33 20.89 -4.26
N ASN A 416 -18.48 21.72 -4.89
CA ASN A 416 -18.54 22.12 -6.29
C ASN A 416 -17.14 22.08 -6.94
N SER A 417 -17.08 22.26 -8.27
CA SER A 417 -15.83 22.20 -9.05
C SER A 417 -14.74 23.16 -8.57
N LEU A 418 -15.09 24.39 -8.19
CA LEU A 418 -14.14 25.38 -7.69
C LEU A 418 -13.54 24.95 -6.34
N GLY A 419 -14.39 24.51 -5.40
CA GLY A 419 -13.93 23.95 -4.13
C GLY A 419 -13.03 22.73 -4.31
N GLY A 420 -13.39 21.83 -5.23
CA GLY A 420 -12.53 20.70 -5.61
C GLY A 420 -11.16 21.14 -6.13
N LEU A 421 -11.12 22.11 -7.04
CA LEU A 421 -9.88 22.62 -7.62
C LEU A 421 -9.00 23.33 -6.58
N LEU A 422 -9.58 24.24 -5.78
CA LEU A 422 -8.85 24.96 -4.74
C LEU A 422 -8.34 24.03 -3.64
N ALA A 423 -9.08 22.97 -3.31
CA ALA A 423 -8.63 21.96 -2.36
C ALA A 423 -7.36 21.26 -2.86
N VAL A 424 -7.38 20.76 -4.10
CA VAL A 424 -6.24 20.05 -4.70
C VAL A 424 -5.02 20.97 -4.82
N VAL A 425 -5.19 22.14 -5.46
CA VAL A 425 -4.09 23.06 -5.73
C VAL A 425 -3.55 23.67 -4.44
N GLY A 426 -4.43 24.11 -3.54
CA GLY A 426 -4.04 24.68 -2.25
C GLY A 426 -3.32 23.66 -1.37
N GLY A 427 -3.84 22.43 -1.28
CA GLY A 427 -3.22 21.37 -0.50
C GLY A 427 -1.82 20.99 -1.00
N LEU A 428 -1.66 20.79 -2.30
CA LEU A 428 -0.36 20.49 -2.92
C LEU A 428 0.63 21.65 -2.75
N THR A 429 0.20 22.88 -3.04
CA THR A 429 1.08 24.05 -3.00
C THR A 429 1.63 24.28 -1.60
N ILE A 430 0.77 24.23 -0.58
CA ILE A 430 1.19 24.41 0.81
C ILE A 430 2.06 23.25 1.29
N TRP A 431 1.68 22.01 1.01
CA TRP A 431 2.49 20.85 1.38
C TRP A 431 3.90 20.92 0.79
N ILE A 432 4.03 21.13 -0.53
CA ILE A 432 5.33 21.21 -1.22
C ILE A 432 6.13 22.39 -0.68
N SER A 433 5.51 23.55 -0.49
CA SER A 433 6.21 24.72 0.05
C SER A 433 6.73 24.47 1.46
N CYS A 434 5.95 23.80 2.32
CA CYS A 434 6.38 23.44 3.66
C CYS A 434 7.49 22.38 3.66
N GLU A 435 7.42 21.36 2.80
CA GLU A 435 8.50 20.35 2.67
C GLU A 435 9.83 20.99 2.22
N ILE A 436 9.79 22.02 1.36
CA ILE A 436 11.00 22.69 0.87
C ILE A 436 11.53 23.74 1.86
N LEU A 437 10.66 24.60 2.39
CA LEU A 437 11.06 25.78 3.15
C LEU A 437 11.17 25.52 4.65
N ALA A 438 10.38 24.59 5.19
CA ALA A 438 10.28 24.37 6.63
C ALA A 438 9.94 22.91 6.99
N PRO A 439 10.70 21.90 6.54
CA PRO A 439 10.39 20.48 6.75
C PRO A 439 10.36 20.08 8.24
N ASN A 440 11.11 20.80 9.09
CA ASN A 440 11.23 20.56 10.53
C ASN A 440 10.39 21.55 11.36
N ALA A 441 9.43 22.25 10.76
CA ALA A 441 8.54 23.13 11.50
C ALA A 441 7.67 22.35 12.50
N ILE A 442 7.17 23.06 13.52
CA ILE A 442 6.22 22.50 14.50
C ILE A 442 4.98 21.92 13.81
N MET A 443 4.52 22.56 12.72
CA MET A 443 3.42 22.06 11.90
C MET A 443 3.97 21.13 10.82
N PRO A 444 3.65 19.82 10.84
CA PRO A 444 4.07 18.89 9.81
C PRO A 444 3.54 19.32 8.42
N PRO A 445 4.37 19.29 7.36
CA PRO A 445 3.99 19.76 6.03
C PRO A 445 2.69 19.14 5.49
N GLN A 446 2.50 17.84 5.68
CA GLN A 446 1.32 17.12 5.21
C GLN A 446 0.04 17.52 5.95
N LEU A 447 0.14 17.92 7.21
CA LEU A 447 -0.99 18.43 7.98
C LEU A 447 -1.35 19.86 7.54
N ALA A 448 -0.34 20.71 7.30
CA ALA A 448 -0.55 22.03 6.71
C ALA A 448 -1.24 21.93 5.33
N GLY A 449 -0.78 21.03 4.47
CA GLY A 449 -1.41 20.75 3.18
C GLY A 449 -2.85 20.24 3.31
N LEU A 450 -3.12 19.32 4.25
CA LEU A 450 -4.47 18.85 4.52
C LEU A 450 -5.41 20.00 4.95
N LEU A 451 -4.96 20.86 5.87
CA LEU A 451 -5.72 22.03 6.32
C LEU A 451 -5.97 23.02 5.18
N ALA A 452 -4.98 23.26 4.33
CA ALA A 452 -5.12 24.10 3.14
C ALA A 452 -6.12 23.51 2.14
N SER A 453 -6.14 22.20 1.97
CA SER A 453 -7.10 21.49 1.13
C SER A 453 -8.53 21.64 1.67
N ILE A 454 -8.73 21.49 2.99
CA ILE A 454 -10.01 21.73 3.65
C ILE A 454 -10.46 23.19 3.47
N ALA A 455 -9.56 24.15 3.71
CA ALA A 455 -9.86 25.58 3.53
C ALA A 455 -10.25 25.89 2.08
N GLY A 456 -9.50 25.37 1.10
CA GLY A 456 -9.80 25.52 -0.32
C GLY A 456 -11.15 24.94 -0.71
N MET A 457 -11.48 23.74 -0.22
CA MET A 457 -12.80 23.12 -0.40
C MET A 457 -13.92 24.01 0.14
N ILE A 458 -13.76 24.52 1.36
CA ILE A 458 -14.77 25.35 2.02
C ILE A 458 -14.96 26.66 1.26
N LEU A 459 -13.89 27.40 1.01
CA LEU A 459 -13.92 28.71 0.36
C LEU A 459 -14.49 28.63 -1.06
N GLY A 460 -14.04 27.66 -1.88
CA GLY A 460 -14.56 27.51 -3.24
C GLY A 460 -16.02 27.05 -3.28
N SER A 461 -16.47 26.31 -2.27
CA SER A 461 -17.87 25.85 -2.17
C SER A 461 -18.85 26.92 -1.70
N LEU A 462 -18.36 28.09 -1.25
CA LEU A 462 -19.21 29.24 -0.95
C LEU A 462 -19.71 29.95 -2.21
N VAL A 463 -19.02 29.78 -3.35
CA VAL A 463 -19.43 30.33 -4.64
C VAL A 463 -20.62 29.52 -5.18
N PRO A 464 -21.78 30.15 -5.46
CA PRO A 464 -22.96 29.46 -5.98
C PRO A 464 -22.68 28.72 -7.29
N LYS A 465 -23.26 27.52 -7.45
CA LYS A 465 -23.08 26.69 -8.67
C LYS A 465 -23.59 27.36 -9.94
N ASP A 466 -24.55 28.26 -9.82
CA ASP A 466 -25.16 28.95 -10.96
C ASP A 466 -24.21 29.98 -11.56
N GLU A 467 -23.32 30.57 -10.75
CA GLU A 467 -22.27 31.50 -11.21
C GLU A 467 -21.12 30.76 -11.92
N LEU A 468 -20.89 29.48 -11.58
CA LEU A 468 -19.84 28.65 -12.17
C LEU A 468 -20.20 28.10 -13.57
N LYS A 469 -21.48 28.09 -13.97
CA LYS A 469 -21.91 27.66 -15.31
C LYS A 469 -21.84 28.79 -16.35
N ALA A 470 -21.62 30.03 -15.90
CA ALA A 470 -21.53 31.21 -16.76
C ALA A 470 -20.10 31.50 -17.26
N VAL A 471 -19.13 30.68 -16.84
CA VAL A 471 -17.71 30.68 -17.25
C VAL A 471 -17.38 29.34 -17.86
#